data_AF-A0A358PHB8-F1
#
_entry.id   AF-A0A358PHB8-F1
#
_cell.length_a   1.000
_cell.length_b   1.000
_cell.length_c   1.000
_cell.angle_alpha   90.00
_cell.angle_beta   90.00
_cell.angle_gamma   90.00
#
_symmetry.space_group_name_H-M   'P 1'
#
loop_
_entity.id
_entity.type
_entity.pdbx_description
1 polymer ?
#
loop_
_entity_poly.entity_id
_entity_poly.type
_entity_poly.pdbx_seq_one_letter_code
_entity_poly.pdbx_strand_id
1 'polypeptide(L)'
;MLETTFHSLTAVLIVMFMVAVGWLFGKLGYLRREHKKLMTKLIISAGMPSLVVNTVFGKIDLDALQNPALLFLLPALSMIITLLLGFIFAKLLKPEAKRRGGFIAM
;
A
#
# COMPACT_ATOMS: atom_id res chain seq x y z
N MET A 1 17.59 -17.94 11.40
CA MET A 1 17.46 -16.82 12.37
C MET A 1 18.25 -15.61 11.89
N LEU A 2 19.58 -15.70 11.72
CA LEU A 2 20.38 -14.59 11.20
C LEU A 2 20.00 -14.19 9.76
N GLU A 3 19.88 -15.18 8.86
CA GLU A 3 19.51 -14.95 7.44
C GLU A 3 18.13 -14.30 7.28
N THR A 4 17.12 -14.77 8.02
CA THR A 4 15.76 -14.19 8.00
C THR A 4 15.74 -12.74 8.47
N THR A 5 16.57 -12.39 9.47
CA THR A 5 16.76 -11.01 9.92
C THR A 5 17.43 -10.16 8.84
N PHE A 6 18.46 -10.68 8.16
CA PHE A 6 19.11 -9.97 7.04
C PHE A 6 18.16 -9.77 5.85
N HIS A 7 17.33 -10.74 5.51
CA HIS A 7 16.32 -10.58 4.46
C HIS A 7 15.29 -9.51 4.81
N SER A 8 14.79 -9.52 6.05
CA SER A 8 13.83 -8.52 6.53
C SER A 8 14.45 -7.12 6.54
N LEU A 9 15.69 -7.00 7.03
CA LEU A 9 16.44 -5.74 7.03
C LEU A 9 16.67 -5.22 5.61
N THR A 10 17.03 -6.11 4.69
CA THR A 10 17.24 -5.77 3.28
C THR A 10 15.95 -5.27 2.64
N ALA A 11 14.81 -5.91 2.90
CA ALA A 11 13.52 -5.47 2.38
C ALA A 11 13.16 -4.05 2.88
N VAL A 12 13.36 -3.79 4.18
CA VAL A 12 13.12 -2.46 4.77
C VAL A 12 14.06 -1.42 4.16
N LEU A 13 15.34 -1.74 3.99
CA LEU A 13 16.33 -0.86 3.36
C LEU A 13 15.94 -0.54 1.92
N ILE A 14 15.53 -1.52 1.12
CA ILE A 14 15.08 -1.31 -0.27
C ILE A 14 13.91 -0.32 -0.33
N VAL A 15 12.89 -0.50 0.51
CA VAL A 15 11.75 0.42 0.57
C VAL A 15 12.20 1.82 0.98
N MET A 16 13.09 1.93 1.98
CA MET A 16 13.64 3.21 2.41
C MET A 16 14.42 3.91 1.28
N PHE A 17 15.24 3.17 0.52
CA PHE A 17 15.97 3.71 -0.63
C PHE A 17 15.02 4.16 -1.74
N MET A 18 13.96 3.40 -2.05
CA MET A 18 12.95 3.83 -3.03
C MET A 18 12.30 5.17 -2.63
N VAL A 19 11.97 5.34 -1.36
CA VAL A 19 11.42 6.60 -0.83
C VAL A 19 12.46 7.73 -0.92
N ALA A 20 13.70 7.46 -0.55
CA ALA A 20 14.79 8.43 -0.61
C ALA A 20 15.07 8.92 -2.04
N VAL A 21 15.06 8.01 -3.01
CA VAL A 21 15.20 8.32 -4.44
C VAL A 21 14.03 9.19 -4.90
N GLY A 22 12.79 8.83 -4.56
CA GLY A 22 11.60 9.64 -4.87
C GLY A 22 11.68 11.07 -4.29
N TRP A 23 12.19 11.20 -3.06
CA TRP A 23 12.42 12.50 -2.43
C TRP A 23 13.51 13.31 -3.14
N LEU A 24 14.63 12.67 -3.53
CA LEU A 24 15.72 13.30 -4.25
C LEU A 24 15.25 13.87 -5.59
N PHE A 25 14.47 13.12 -6.36
CA PHE A 25 13.85 13.60 -7.60
C PHE A 25 12.88 14.76 -7.38
N GLY A 26 12.19 14.78 -6.24
CA GLY A 26 11.38 15.92 -5.81
C GLY A 26 12.22 17.17 -5.53
N LYS A 27 13.37 17.01 -4.84
CA LYS A 27 14.27 18.11 -4.49
C LYS A 27 15.03 18.68 -5.69
N LEU A 28 15.44 17.82 -6.63
CA LEU A 28 16.10 18.21 -7.88
C LEU A 28 15.15 18.92 -8.87
N GLY A 29 13.86 19.00 -8.57
CA GLY A 29 12.88 19.71 -9.40
C GLY A 29 12.37 18.91 -10.60
N TYR A 30 12.77 17.65 -10.76
CA TYR A 30 12.20 16.73 -11.76
C TYR A 30 10.72 16.44 -11.47
N LEU A 31 10.33 16.37 -10.19
CA LEU A 31 8.95 16.11 -9.77
C LEU A 31 8.25 17.37 -9.21
N ARG A 32 7.93 18.32 -10.09
CA ARG A 32 7.16 19.52 -9.72
C ARG A 32 5.71 19.18 -9.34
N ARG A 33 5.05 20.10 -8.61
CA ARG A 33 3.66 19.92 -8.13
C ARG A 33 2.67 19.63 -9.26
N GLU A 34 2.89 20.20 -10.43
CA GLU A 34 2.09 19.95 -11.65
C GLU A 34 2.15 18.49 -12.11
N HIS A 35 3.33 17.85 -12.05
CA HIS A 35 3.54 16.46 -12.44
C HIS A 35 2.99 15.46 -11.41
N LYS A 36 2.85 15.86 -10.14
CA LYS A 36 2.32 14.98 -9.09
C LYS A 36 0.91 14.49 -9.42
N LYS A 37 0.04 15.36 -9.92
CA LYS A 37 -1.34 14.97 -10.29
C LYS A 37 -1.35 13.95 -11.43
N LEU A 38 -0.49 14.13 -12.42
CA LEU A 38 -0.37 13.20 -13.55
C LEU A 38 0.21 11.85 -13.10
N MET A 39 1.26 11.85 -12.28
CA MET A 39 1.81 10.63 -11.69
C MET A 39 0.77 9.87 -10.88
N THR A 40 0.05 10.55 -9.97
CA THR A 40 -1.00 9.91 -9.17
C THR A 40 -2.08 9.33 -10.07
N LYS A 41 -2.52 10.07 -11.09
CA LYS A 41 -3.52 9.57 -12.05
C LYS A 41 -3.03 8.32 -12.76
N LEU A 42 -1.79 8.32 -13.25
CA LEU A 42 -1.20 7.20 -13.99
C LEU A 42 -1.00 5.96 -13.11
N ILE A 43 -0.54 6.15 -11.86
CA ILE A 43 -0.42 5.06 -10.89
C ILE A 43 -1.79 4.45 -10.60
N ILE A 44 -2.81 5.27 -10.33
CA ILE A 44 -4.15 4.77 -10.00
C ILE A 44 -4.83 4.13 -11.22
N SER A 45 -4.70 4.74 -12.41
CA SER A 45 -5.44 4.31 -13.60
C SER A 45 -4.79 3.16 -14.36
N ALA A 46 -3.46 3.07 -14.36
CA ALA A 46 -2.73 2.07 -15.13
C ALA A 46 -1.84 1.18 -14.24
N GLY A 47 -1.16 1.77 -13.25
CA GLY A 47 -0.27 1.02 -12.35
C GLY A 47 -1.01 0.01 -11.48
N MET A 48 -2.06 0.45 -10.78
CA MET A 48 -2.85 -0.39 -9.88
C MET A 48 -3.53 -1.55 -10.62
N PRO A 49 -4.23 -1.34 -11.76
CA PRO A 49 -4.81 -2.46 -12.51
C PRO A 49 -3.74 -3.42 -13.04
N SER A 50 -2.62 -2.90 -13.57
CA SER A 50 -1.52 -3.74 -14.07
C SER A 50 -0.93 -4.62 -12.95
N LEU A 51 -0.74 -4.06 -11.75
CA LEU A 51 -0.27 -4.81 -10.59
C LEU A 51 -1.26 -5.92 -10.20
N VAL A 52 -2.56 -5.60 -10.16
CA VAL A 52 -3.61 -6.59 -9.85
C VAL A 52 -3.60 -7.70 -10.88
N VAL A 53 -3.56 -7.38 -12.17
CA VAL A 53 -3.49 -8.37 -13.26
C VAL A 53 -2.25 -9.26 -13.09
N ASN A 54 -1.07 -8.67 -12.91
CA ASN A 54 0.17 -9.44 -12.76
C ASN A 54 0.13 -10.36 -11.51
N THR A 55 -0.45 -9.88 -10.41
CA THR A 55 -0.46 -10.64 -9.15
C THR A 55 -1.53 -11.73 -9.17
N VAL A 56 -2.72 -11.43 -9.67
CA VAL A 56 -3.85 -12.36 -9.80
C VAL A 56 -3.53 -13.42 -10.85
N PHE A 57 -3.13 -13.05 -12.05
CA PHE A 57 -2.89 -14.04 -13.11
C PHE A 57 -1.52 -14.72 -13.03
N GLY A 58 -0.52 -14.09 -12.41
CA GLY A 58 0.84 -14.63 -12.35
C GLY A 58 1.17 -15.44 -11.09
N LYS A 59 0.39 -15.30 -10.01
CA LYS A 59 0.69 -15.94 -8.71
C LYS A 59 -0.48 -16.69 -8.07
N ILE A 60 -1.65 -16.76 -8.72
CA ILE A 60 -2.75 -17.58 -8.21
C ILE A 60 -2.45 -19.05 -8.53
N ASP A 61 -2.22 -19.80 -7.46
CA ASP A 61 -2.08 -21.24 -7.51
C ASP A 61 -3.44 -21.88 -7.79
N LEU A 62 -3.50 -22.88 -8.66
CA LEU A 62 -4.76 -23.56 -9.03
C LEU A 62 -5.44 -24.22 -7.81
N ASP A 63 -4.65 -24.63 -6.82
CA ASP A 63 -5.14 -25.16 -5.55
C ASP A 63 -5.80 -24.11 -4.66
N ALA A 64 -5.34 -22.86 -4.74
CA ALA A 64 -5.95 -21.73 -4.03
C ALA A 64 -7.36 -21.41 -4.58
N LEU A 65 -7.62 -21.78 -5.84
CA LEU A 65 -8.93 -21.64 -6.50
C LEU A 65 -10.00 -22.63 -6.02
N GLN A 66 -9.63 -23.66 -5.27
CA GLN A 66 -10.57 -24.65 -4.73
C GLN A 66 -11.45 -24.06 -3.62
N ASN A 67 -10.92 -23.09 -2.86
CA ASN A 67 -11.67 -22.33 -1.85
C ASN A 67 -11.51 -20.82 -2.07
N PRO A 68 -12.06 -20.28 -3.18
CA PRO A 68 -11.87 -18.89 -3.58
C PRO A 68 -12.55 -17.93 -2.60
N ALA A 69 -13.59 -18.41 -1.92
CA ALA A 69 -14.28 -17.66 -0.87
C ALA A 69 -13.33 -17.29 0.27
N LEU A 70 -12.49 -18.21 0.76
CA LEU A 70 -11.61 -17.94 1.90
C LEU A 70 -10.51 -16.92 1.53
N LEU A 71 -9.98 -17.01 0.31
CA LEU A 71 -8.98 -16.08 -0.22
C LEU A 71 -9.47 -14.63 -0.28
N PHE A 72 -10.77 -14.41 -0.51
CA PHE A 72 -11.35 -13.07 -0.58
C PHE A 72 -11.89 -12.61 0.78
N LEU A 73 -12.53 -13.53 1.51
CA LEU A 73 -13.25 -13.24 2.75
C LEU A 73 -12.27 -12.90 3.89
N LEU A 74 -11.11 -13.56 3.97
CA LEU A 74 -10.07 -13.25 4.96
C LEU A 74 -9.50 -11.82 4.82
N PRO A 75 -8.98 -11.39 3.64
CA PRO A 75 -8.57 -10.00 3.44
C PRO A 75 -9.69 -9.00 3.64
N ALA A 76 -10.92 -9.30 3.18
CA ALA A 76 -12.05 -8.41 3.34
C ALA A 76 -12.41 -8.18 4.82
N LEU A 77 -12.47 -9.26 5.62
CA LEU A 77 -12.71 -9.15 7.05
C LEU A 77 -11.58 -8.41 7.77
N SER A 78 -10.31 -8.71 7.43
CA SER A 78 -9.16 -8.00 7.99
C SER A 78 -9.24 -6.50 7.72
N MET A 79 -9.58 -6.11 6.49
CA MET A 79 -9.73 -4.71 6.10
C MET A 79 -10.87 -4.02 6.85
N ILE A 80 -12.01 -4.69 7.02
CA ILE A 80 -13.14 -4.17 7.81
C ILE A 80 -12.74 -3.94 9.26
N ILE A 81 -12.06 -4.92 9.89
CA ILE A 81 -11.62 -4.83 11.29
C ILE A 81 -10.64 -3.65 11.45
N THR A 82 -9.65 -3.53 10.57
CA THR A 82 -8.65 -2.45 10.64
C THR A 82 -9.31 -1.08 10.45
N LEU A 83 -10.27 -0.94 9.53
CA LEU A 83 -11.03 0.30 9.35
C LEU A 83 -11.82 0.66 10.60
N LEU A 84 -12.49 -0.31 11.22
CA LEU A 84 -13.24 -0.08 12.47
C LEU A 84 -12.32 0.39 13.60
N LEU A 85 -11.14 -0.24 13.75
CA LEU A 85 -10.13 0.20 14.70
C LEU A 85 -9.65 1.62 14.38
N GLY A 86 -9.37 1.94 13.12
CA GLY A 86 -9.01 3.27 12.66
C GLY A 86 -10.06 4.32 13.04
N PHE A 87 -11.35 4.00 12.89
CA PHE A 87 -12.46 4.86 13.34
C PHE A 87 -12.46 5.08 14.87
N ILE A 88 -12.24 4.03 15.65
CA ILE A 88 -12.18 4.10 17.12
C ILE A 88 -11.00 4.99 17.54
N PHE A 89 -9.81 4.76 17.00
CA PHE A 89 -8.64 5.56 17.28
C PHE A 89 -8.78 7.01 16.82
N ALA A 90 -9.42 7.25 15.67
CA ALA A 90 -9.68 8.61 15.21
C ALA A 90 -10.62 9.35 16.17
N LYS A 91 -11.56 8.67 16.81
CA LYS A 91 -12.43 9.26 17.83
C LYS A 91 -11.67 9.57 19.12
N LEU A 92 -10.69 8.74 19.50
CA LEU A 92 -9.88 8.91 20.71
C LEU A 92 -8.83 10.02 20.55
N LEU A 93 -8.06 9.98 19.45
CA LEU A 93 -6.92 10.86 19.19
C LEU A 93 -7.32 12.19 18.53
N LYS A 94 -8.56 12.29 18.01
CA LYS A 94 -9.12 13.50 17.38
C LYS A 94 -8.14 14.16 16.38
N PRO A 95 -7.68 13.44 15.34
CA PRO A 95 -6.79 14.00 14.35
C PRO A 95 -7.46 15.18 13.62
N GLU A 96 -6.65 16.11 13.12
CA GLU A 96 -7.12 17.24 12.31
C GLU A 96 -8.11 16.78 11.23
N ALA A 97 -9.23 17.50 11.08
CA ALA A 97 -10.31 17.12 10.16
C ALA A 97 -9.83 16.85 8.72
N LYS A 98 -8.81 17.59 8.27
CA LYS A 98 -8.18 17.43 6.94
C LYS A 98 -7.42 16.10 6.78
N ARG A 99 -6.93 15.51 7.86
CA ARG A 99 -6.14 14.26 7.86
C ARG A 99 -6.91 13.05 8.35
N ARG A 100 -8.09 13.27 8.95
CA ARG A 100 -8.92 12.24 9.56
C ARG A 100 -9.28 11.09 8.62
N GLY A 101 -9.61 11.37 7.36
CA GLY A 101 -9.90 10.33 6.37
C GLY A 101 -8.70 9.43 6.09
N GLY A 102 -7.51 10.02 5.92
CA GLY A 102 -6.27 9.26 5.73
C GLY A 102 -5.87 8.47 6.98
N PHE A 103 -6.09 9.02 8.17
CA PHE A 103 -5.82 8.33 9.44
C PHE A 103 -6.71 7.11 9.69
N ILE A 104 -7.95 7.12 9.20
CA ILE A 104 -8.88 6.00 9.38
C ILE A 104 -8.59 4.86 8.39
N ALA A 105 -8.14 5.21 7.19
CA ALA A 105 -7.93 4.28 6.09
C ALA A 105 -6.51 3.66 6.04
N MET A 106 -5.58 4.17 6.85
CA MET A 106 -4.22 3.66 7.02
C MET A 106 -4.12 2.89 8.34
#